data_AF-A0A9P5J0T8-F1
#
_entry.id   AF-A0A9P5J0T8-F1
#
_cell.length_a   1.000
_cell.length_b   1.000
_cell.length_c   1.000
_cell.angle_alpha   90.00
_cell.angle_beta   90.00
_cell.angle_gamma   90.00
#
_symmetry.space_group_name_H-M   'P 1'
#
loop_
_entity.id
_entity.type
_entity.pdbx_description
1 polymer ?
#
loop_
_entity_poly.entity_id
_entity_poly.type
_entity_poly.pdbx_seq_one_letter_code
_entity_poly.pdbx_strand_id
1 'polypeptide(L)'
;MPSSNSVSAPGGQSTTNGATGGGHNHQQQPSSQQQQGPQSSSSQLQNPNPLPGTVHRIRLVPHLESARSLPFEPIIRDAVEGGPPLRVGRFTDRQTAMASAPNAPNATKIAFRSKVVSRGHAEIWVESGGNFFLKDTKSSSGTFLNHIRLATANAESRPFPLKDGDIIQLGIDYQGGQQEIYRCVKIKVEIARDWQTLGNAFNANALRRLQAVGVSNGGHKEDTAANATQDCCICLFPVTVCQALFVAPCSHAFHYKCMRPMLLSHHPGFQCPLCRTFADLE
;
A
#
# COMPACT_ATOMS: atom_id res chain seq x y z
N MET A 1 19.85 7.62 54.29
CA MET A 1 20.01 9.07 54.16
C MET A 1 19.60 9.47 52.75
N PRO A 2 18.43 10.07 52.53
CA PRO A 2 18.05 10.59 51.22
C PRO A 2 18.31 12.09 51.16
N SER A 3 18.95 12.55 50.07
CA SER A 3 19.09 13.97 49.77
C SER A 3 18.23 14.33 48.57
N SER A 4 17.43 15.34 48.82
CA SER A 4 16.49 16.11 48.00
C SER A 4 17.10 16.74 46.75
N ASN A 5 16.26 16.99 45.73
CA ASN A 5 16.04 18.37 45.25
C ASN A 5 14.81 18.49 44.34
N SER A 6 13.95 19.43 44.71
CA SER A 6 12.76 19.90 44.00
C SER A 6 12.88 21.41 43.85
N VAL A 7 12.71 21.95 42.64
CA VAL A 7 12.49 23.39 42.42
C VAL A 7 11.56 23.58 41.23
N SER A 8 10.39 24.17 41.45
CA SER A 8 9.60 24.91 40.45
C SER A 8 8.46 25.67 41.15
N ALA A 9 8.50 27.00 41.11
CA ALA A 9 7.37 27.94 40.99
C ALA A 9 7.90 29.38 41.12
N PRO A 10 7.33 30.33 40.35
CA PRO A 10 6.70 31.46 41.03
C PRO A 10 5.37 31.88 40.37
N GLY A 11 4.52 32.56 41.14
CA GLY A 11 3.36 33.28 40.61
C GLY A 11 2.30 33.51 41.68
N GLY A 12 2.29 34.72 42.28
CA GLY A 12 1.34 35.12 43.30
C GLY A 12 0.33 36.19 42.85
N GLN A 13 -0.71 36.31 43.69
CA GLN A 13 -1.64 37.44 43.92
C GLN A 13 -2.69 37.73 42.83
N SER A 14 -3.99 37.49 43.04
CA SER A 14 -4.97 38.13 43.96
C SER A 14 -5.41 39.53 43.51
N THR A 15 -6.64 39.63 43.00
CA THR A 15 -7.52 40.81 43.19
C THR A 15 -9.00 40.38 43.16
N THR A 16 -9.76 41.08 43.98
CA THR A 16 -11.15 40.86 44.42
C THR A 16 -12.16 41.74 43.69
N ASN A 17 -13.45 41.43 43.86
CA ASN A 17 -14.68 42.27 43.90
C ASN A 17 -15.81 41.52 43.14
N GLY A 18 -16.89 41.03 43.75
CA GLY A 18 -18.00 41.77 44.40
C GLY A 18 -19.04 42.17 43.32
N ALA A 19 -20.36 41.95 43.37
CA ALA A 19 -21.31 41.56 44.40
C ALA A 19 -22.71 41.27 43.78
N THR A 20 -23.58 40.53 44.50
CA THR A 20 -25.08 40.62 44.60
C THR A 20 -25.98 40.47 43.35
N GLY A 21 -27.16 39.82 43.34
CA GLY A 21 -27.99 39.12 44.34
C GLY A 21 -29.31 38.61 43.71
N GLY A 22 -30.14 37.90 44.49
CA GLY A 22 -31.38 37.15 44.11
C GLY A 22 -32.54 37.98 43.53
N GLY A 23 -33.68 37.45 43.07
CA GLY A 23 -34.33 36.12 43.13
C GLY A 23 -35.84 36.28 42.85
N HIS A 24 -36.57 35.16 42.59
CA HIS A 24 -38.05 34.95 42.65
C HIS A 24 -38.91 35.66 41.55
N ASN A 25 -40.08 35.19 41.07
CA ASN A 25 -40.91 33.96 41.05
C ASN A 25 -42.15 34.27 40.14
N HIS A 26 -42.99 33.27 39.84
CA HIS A 26 -44.39 33.32 39.33
C HIS A 26 -44.60 33.41 37.79
N GLN A 27 -45.10 32.39 37.08
CA GLN A 27 -46.38 31.66 37.10
C GLN A 27 -47.56 32.44 36.54
N GLN A 28 -48.10 32.00 35.39
CA GLN A 28 -49.50 32.13 34.99
C GLN A 28 -49.85 31.19 33.82
N GLN A 29 -50.88 30.36 34.03
CA GLN A 29 -51.72 29.73 32.99
C GLN A 29 -52.75 30.76 32.49
N PRO A 30 -53.44 30.50 31.36
CA PRO A 30 -54.78 29.92 31.46
C PRO A 30 -55.16 28.91 30.35
N SER A 31 -56.39 28.43 30.49
CA SER A 31 -57.03 27.21 30.01
C SER A 31 -57.52 27.16 28.54
N SER A 32 -57.52 25.93 28.01
CA SER A 32 -58.53 25.25 27.15
C SER A 32 -59.06 25.91 25.86
N GLN A 33 -58.78 25.26 24.72
CA GLN A 33 -59.79 24.88 23.72
C GLN A 33 -59.28 23.74 22.82
N GLN A 34 -60.10 22.69 22.69
CA GLN A 34 -59.91 21.54 21.79
C GLN A 34 -60.20 21.93 20.35
N GLN A 35 -59.34 21.53 19.41
CA GLN A 35 -59.76 21.21 18.04
C GLN A 35 -58.76 20.24 17.39
N GLN A 36 -59.31 19.12 16.91
CA GLN A 36 -58.62 18.06 16.18
C GLN A 36 -58.29 18.52 14.75
N GLY A 37 -57.08 18.24 14.29
CA GLY A 37 -56.62 18.43 12.91
C GLY A 37 -55.55 17.39 12.56
N PRO A 38 -55.47 16.94 11.29
CA PRO A 38 -54.98 15.62 10.94
C PRO A 38 -53.46 15.49 10.97
N GLN A 39 -53.01 14.27 11.26
CA GLN A 39 -51.63 13.82 11.25
C GLN A 39 -50.97 14.11 9.89
N SER A 40 -49.98 15.01 9.89
CA SER A 40 -49.01 15.14 8.81
C SER A 40 -47.63 14.80 9.36
N SER A 41 -47.14 13.65 8.91
CA SER A 41 -45.85 13.05 9.17
C SER A 41 -44.73 14.10 9.06
N SER A 42 -44.14 14.46 10.20
CA SER A 42 -42.88 15.20 10.21
C SER A 42 -41.79 14.29 9.67
N SER A 43 -41.46 14.48 8.40
CA SER A 43 -40.27 13.95 7.74
C SER A 43 -39.06 14.33 8.58
N GLN A 44 -38.58 13.40 9.40
CA GLN A 44 -37.27 13.53 10.01
C GLN A 44 -36.27 13.65 8.86
N LEU A 45 -35.57 14.78 8.83
CA LEU A 45 -34.44 15.02 7.96
C LEU A 45 -33.49 13.83 8.11
N GLN A 46 -33.45 13.00 7.08
CA GLN A 46 -32.45 11.97 6.94
C GLN A 46 -31.10 12.66 7.02
N ASN A 47 -30.31 12.21 7.99
CA ASN A 47 -28.90 12.53 8.13
C ASN A 47 -28.24 12.49 6.74
N PRO A 48 -27.50 13.53 6.32
CA PRO A 48 -26.82 13.47 5.04
C PRO A 48 -25.89 12.26 5.09
N ASN A 49 -26.06 11.39 4.10
CA ASN A 49 -25.17 10.30 3.75
C ASN A 49 -23.71 10.72 4.04
N PRO A 50 -22.90 9.97 4.82
CA PRO A 50 -21.51 10.35 4.99
C PRO A 50 -20.89 10.48 3.60
N LEU A 51 -20.20 11.60 3.35
CA LEU A 51 -19.53 11.82 2.07
C LEU A 51 -18.76 10.55 1.69
N PRO A 52 -18.82 10.09 0.42
CA PRO A 52 -18.01 8.96 0.00
C PRO A 52 -16.55 9.30 0.30
N GLY A 53 -15.94 8.53 1.19
CA GLY A 53 -14.56 8.75 1.61
C GLY A 53 -13.63 8.78 0.41
N THR A 54 -12.54 9.53 0.51
CA THR A 54 -11.53 9.58 -0.54
C THR A 54 -11.01 8.18 -0.82
N VAL A 55 -10.93 7.81 -2.10
CA VAL A 55 -10.40 6.52 -2.53
C VAL A 55 -8.89 6.63 -2.73
N HIS A 56 -8.14 5.72 -2.13
CA HIS A 56 -6.69 5.61 -2.26
C HIS A 56 -6.30 4.24 -2.79
N ARG A 57 -5.40 4.22 -3.76
CA ARG A 57 -4.92 3.00 -4.38
C ARG A 57 -3.65 2.48 -3.70
N ILE A 58 -3.64 1.19 -3.43
CA ILE A 58 -2.48 0.45 -2.96
C ILE A 58 -2.18 -0.69 -3.94
N ARG A 59 -0.90 -0.83 -4.30
CA ARG A 59 -0.39 -1.92 -5.11
C ARG A 59 0.55 -2.78 -4.27
N LEU A 60 0.30 -4.08 -4.27
CA LEU A 60 1.08 -5.08 -3.54
C LEU A 60 1.81 -5.93 -4.57
N VAL A 61 3.15 -5.87 -4.57
CA VAL A 61 3.98 -6.63 -5.51
C VAL A 61 4.87 -7.64 -4.78
N PRO A 62 5.26 -8.76 -5.41
CA PRO A 62 6.22 -9.68 -4.82
C PRO A 62 7.55 -9.00 -4.50
N HIS A 63 8.10 -9.30 -3.32
CA HIS A 63 9.47 -8.89 -2.98
C HIS A 63 10.45 -9.98 -3.41
N LEU A 64 11.20 -9.73 -4.49
CA LEU A 64 11.99 -10.74 -5.20
C LEU A 64 13.33 -11.10 -4.53
N GLU A 65 13.75 -10.43 -3.46
CA GLU A 65 15.07 -10.63 -2.84
C GLU A 65 15.31 -12.06 -2.29
N SER A 66 14.25 -12.80 -1.99
CA SER A 66 14.35 -14.18 -1.53
C SER A 66 13.66 -15.12 -2.50
N ALA A 67 14.45 -15.96 -3.19
CA ALA A 67 13.93 -17.03 -4.07
C ALA A 67 13.04 -18.07 -3.35
N ARG A 68 12.89 -17.94 -2.03
CA ARG A 68 12.14 -18.83 -1.15
C ARG A 68 10.80 -18.27 -0.70
N SER A 69 10.40 -17.05 -1.03
CA SER A 69 9.01 -16.61 -0.76
C SER A 69 8.03 -17.16 -1.79
N LEU A 70 6.76 -17.31 -1.42
CA LEU A 70 5.68 -17.68 -2.33
C LEU A 70 5.50 -16.56 -3.39
N PRO A 71 5.58 -16.86 -4.69
CA PRO A 71 5.26 -15.90 -5.74
C PRO A 71 3.74 -15.66 -5.82
N PHE A 72 3.35 -14.47 -6.29
CA PHE A 72 1.96 -14.11 -6.55
C PHE A 72 1.93 -12.99 -7.59
N GLU A 73 0.83 -12.82 -8.31
CA GLU A 73 0.71 -11.70 -9.24
C GLU A 73 0.48 -10.38 -8.51
N PRO A 74 0.98 -9.24 -9.03
CA PRO A 74 0.67 -7.92 -8.50
C PRO A 74 -0.82 -7.71 -8.23
N ILE A 75 -1.14 -7.32 -7.00
CA ILE A 75 -2.50 -7.08 -6.54
C ILE A 75 -2.72 -5.59 -6.42
N ILE A 76 -3.75 -5.06 -7.08
CA ILE A 76 -4.15 -3.66 -6.98
C ILE A 76 -5.49 -3.59 -6.24
N ARG A 77 -5.56 -2.70 -5.25
CA ARG A 77 -6.77 -2.46 -4.47
C ARG A 77 -7.01 -0.98 -4.26
N ASP A 78 -8.28 -0.61 -4.32
CA ASP A 78 -8.78 0.69 -3.94
C ASP A 78 -9.32 0.57 -2.50
N ALA A 79 -8.81 1.41 -1.61
CA ALA A 79 -9.23 1.52 -0.21
C ALA A 79 -9.92 2.86 0.00
N VAL A 80 -11.03 2.87 0.74
CA VAL A 80 -11.82 4.08 1.01
C VAL A 80 -11.52 4.56 2.42
N GLU A 81 -11.24 5.86 2.60
CA GLU A 81 -11.07 6.46 3.93
C GLU A 81 -12.31 6.21 4.81
N GLY A 82 -12.08 5.64 6.00
CA GLY A 82 -13.17 5.26 6.92
C GLY A 82 -14.02 4.06 6.44
N GLY A 83 -13.67 3.45 5.31
CA GLY A 83 -14.30 2.26 4.79
C GLY A 83 -13.83 0.96 5.46
N PRO A 84 -14.36 -0.20 5.02
CA PRO A 84 -13.93 -1.49 5.54
C PRO A 84 -12.46 -1.80 5.18
N PRO A 85 -11.71 -2.50 6.05
CA PRO A 85 -10.33 -2.87 5.77
C PRO A 85 -10.23 -3.92 4.66
N LEU A 86 -9.13 -3.86 3.92
CA LEU A 86 -8.64 -4.92 3.05
C LEU A 86 -8.16 -6.09 3.91
N ARG A 87 -8.87 -7.22 3.86
CA ARG A 87 -8.58 -8.42 4.64
C ARG A 87 -7.56 -9.29 3.94
N VAL A 88 -6.41 -9.49 4.56
CA VAL A 88 -5.31 -10.29 4.05
C VAL A 88 -5.31 -11.65 4.72
N GLY A 89 -5.21 -12.73 3.94
CA GLY A 89 -5.17 -14.07 4.49
C GLY A 89 -4.92 -15.16 3.45
N ARG A 90 -5.39 -16.37 3.74
CA ARG A 90 -5.23 -17.55 2.88
C ARG A 90 -6.54 -17.95 2.20
N PHE A 91 -6.44 -18.54 1.02
CA PHE A 91 -7.55 -19.28 0.41
C PHE A 91 -7.99 -20.48 1.28
N THR A 92 -9.28 -20.77 1.23
CA THR A 92 -9.89 -21.99 1.77
C THR A 92 -10.68 -22.65 0.67
N ASP A 93 -10.68 -23.98 0.60
CA ASP A 93 -11.27 -24.75 -0.52
C ASP A 93 -12.73 -24.41 -0.82
N ARG A 94 -13.50 -23.96 0.19
CA ARG A 94 -14.90 -23.52 0.03
C ARG A 94 -15.07 -22.20 -0.72
N GLN A 95 -14.04 -21.36 -0.82
CA GLN A 95 -14.07 -20.05 -1.49
C GLN A 95 -13.52 -20.10 -2.92
N THR A 96 -12.91 -21.22 -3.33
CA THR A 96 -12.39 -21.42 -4.69
C THR A 96 -13.50 -21.38 -5.74
N ALA A 97 -14.74 -21.72 -5.37
CA ALA A 97 -15.90 -21.70 -6.25
C ALA A 97 -16.48 -20.30 -6.53
N MET A 98 -16.09 -19.27 -5.77
CA MET A 98 -16.57 -17.88 -5.93
C MET A 98 -15.44 -16.85 -6.01
N ALA A 99 -14.19 -17.29 -6.13
CA ALA A 99 -13.06 -16.38 -6.22
C ALA A 99 -13.07 -15.68 -7.58
N SER A 100 -13.65 -14.49 -7.58
CA SER A 100 -13.45 -13.44 -8.58
C SER A 100 -11.95 -13.29 -8.84
N ALA A 101 -11.56 -12.97 -10.08
CA ALA A 101 -10.18 -12.73 -10.48
C ALA A 101 -9.41 -11.93 -9.40
N PRO A 102 -8.09 -12.15 -9.19
CA PRO A 102 -7.31 -11.48 -8.15
C PRO A 102 -7.46 -9.95 -8.16
N ASN A 103 -7.79 -9.35 -9.32
CA ASN A 103 -8.06 -7.92 -9.50
C ASN A 103 -9.55 -7.58 -9.73
N ALA A 104 -10.48 -8.37 -9.19
CA ALA A 104 -11.90 -8.04 -9.27
C ALA A 104 -12.19 -6.69 -8.59
N PRO A 105 -12.91 -5.77 -9.26
CA PRO A 105 -13.24 -4.47 -8.70
C PRO A 105 -14.06 -4.67 -7.40
N ASN A 106 -13.70 -3.92 -6.35
CA ASN A 106 -14.30 -3.96 -5.00
C ASN A 106 -14.04 -5.22 -4.15
N ALA A 107 -13.11 -6.09 -4.53
CA ALA A 107 -12.74 -7.22 -3.68
C ALA A 107 -11.97 -6.74 -2.42
N THR A 108 -12.64 -6.76 -1.26
CA THR A 108 -12.00 -6.40 0.03
C THR A 108 -11.06 -7.48 0.55
N LYS A 109 -11.05 -8.68 -0.04
CA LYS A 109 -10.21 -9.80 0.38
C LYS A 109 -8.99 -9.96 -0.53
N ILE A 110 -7.84 -10.16 0.09
CA ILE A 110 -6.56 -10.51 -0.52
C ILE A 110 -6.18 -11.88 0.05
N ALA A 111 -6.07 -12.88 -0.82
CA ALA A 111 -5.85 -14.26 -0.41
C ALA A 111 -4.62 -14.87 -1.09
N PHE A 112 -3.80 -15.57 -0.31
CA PHE A 112 -2.62 -16.28 -0.77
C PHE A 112 -2.79 -17.79 -0.65
N ARG A 113 -2.02 -18.57 -1.42
CA ARG A 113 -2.05 -20.05 -1.42
C ARG A 113 -0.96 -20.67 -0.53
N SER A 114 -0.58 -20.00 0.56
CA SER A 114 0.41 -20.52 1.51
C SER A 114 -0.20 -20.94 2.84
N LYS A 115 0.08 -22.16 3.29
CA LYS A 115 -0.37 -22.76 4.55
C LYS A 115 0.15 -22.03 5.79
N VAL A 116 1.28 -21.33 5.70
CA VAL A 116 1.83 -20.51 6.81
C VAL A 116 1.11 -19.18 6.97
N VAL A 117 0.16 -18.86 6.08
CA VAL A 117 -0.74 -17.71 6.18
C VAL A 117 -2.07 -18.15 6.82
N SER A 118 -2.49 -17.49 7.91
CA SER A 118 -3.83 -17.61 8.50
C SER A 118 -4.97 -17.19 7.55
N ARG A 119 -6.20 -17.67 7.81
CA ARG A 119 -7.39 -17.33 7.00
C ARG A 119 -7.77 -15.85 7.07
N GLY A 120 -7.70 -15.27 8.28
CA GLY A 120 -7.59 -13.84 8.53
C GLY A 120 -6.24 -13.62 9.20
N HIS A 121 -5.29 -13.07 8.46
CA HIS A 121 -3.90 -12.93 8.90
C HIS A 121 -3.60 -11.51 9.33
N ALA A 122 -4.00 -10.56 8.48
CA ALA A 122 -3.78 -9.16 8.70
C ALA A 122 -4.87 -8.34 8.03
N GLU A 123 -4.96 -7.07 8.41
CA GLU A 123 -5.84 -6.08 7.82
C GLU A 123 -5.03 -4.87 7.39
N ILE A 124 -5.38 -4.33 6.22
CA ILE A 124 -4.83 -3.08 5.68
C ILE A 124 -6.00 -2.12 5.48
N TRP A 125 -5.89 -0.89 5.97
CA TRP A 125 -6.90 0.15 5.73
C TRP A 125 -6.22 1.50 5.51
N VAL A 126 -7.01 2.47 5.09
CA VAL A 126 -6.58 3.85 4.93
C VAL A 126 -7.39 4.74 5.87
N GLU A 127 -6.68 5.58 6.63
CA GLU A 127 -7.26 6.62 7.47
C GLU A 127 -7.21 7.97 6.75
N SER A 128 -7.83 8.98 7.35
CA SER A 128 -7.88 10.34 6.81
C SER A 128 -6.51 10.86 6.39
N GLY A 129 -6.45 11.48 5.20
CA GLY A 129 -5.22 12.02 4.63
C GLY A 129 -4.39 10.98 3.88
N GLY A 130 -4.99 9.85 3.47
CA GLY A 130 -4.32 8.82 2.65
C GLY A 130 -3.27 7.98 3.39
N ASN A 131 -3.31 7.95 4.73
CA ASN A 131 -2.35 7.20 5.52
C ASN A 131 -2.79 5.73 5.64
N PHE A 132 -2.00 4.82 5.08
CA PHE A 132 -2.25 3.39 5.17
C PHE A 132 -1.73 2.80 6.48
N PHE A 133 -2.44 1.80 7.00
CA PHE A 133 -2.06 1.07 8.21
C PHE A 133 -2.15 -0.43 7.99
N LEU A 134 -1.32 -1.17 8.72
CA LEU A 134 -1.28 -2.62 8.79
C LEU A 134 -1.52 -3.08 10.23
N LYS A 135 -2.29 -4.16 10.38
CA LYS A 135 -2.50 -4.81 11.67
C LYS A 135 -2.51 -6.32 11.53
N ASP A 136 -1.79 -7.00 12.41
CA ASP A 136 -1.88 -8.45 12.60
C ASP A 136 -3.16 -8.81 13.35
N THR A 137 -3.95 -9.75 12.83
CA THR A 137 -5.22 -10.19 13.42
C THR A 137 -5.11 -11.55 14.10
N LYS A 138 -4.13 -11.72 15.00
CA LYS A 138 -3.87 -12.97 15.74
C LYS A 138 -3.35 -14.08 14.83
N SER A 139 -2.40 -13.75 13.96
CA SER A 139 -1.78 -14.71 13.07
C SER A 139 -0.94 -15.74 13.84
N SER A 140 -0.97 -17.01 13.41
CA SER A 140 -0.25 -18.08 14.11
C SER A 140 1.25 -18.04 13.83
N SER A 141 1.63 -17.75 12.58
CA SER A 141 3.03 -17.69 12.14
C SER A 141 3.64 -16.28 12.20
N GLY A 142 2.85 -15.26 12.57
CA GLY A 142 3.30 -13.87 12.70
C GLY A 142 3.25 -13.05 11.41
N THR A 143 2.96 -11.76 11.56
CA THR A 143 3.18 -10.71 10.55
C THR A 143 4.42 -9.90 10.89
N PHE A 144 5.19 -9.52 9.87
CA PHE A 144 6.38 -8.70 10.00
C PHE A 144 6.33 -7.51 9.03
N LEU A 145 6.82 -6.36 9.47
CA LEU A 145 7.00 -5.15 8.66
C LEU A 145 8.47 -4.77 8.73
N ASN A 146 9.15 -4.71 7.57
CA ASN A 146 10.58 -4.41 7.46
C ASN A 146 11.42 -5.27 8.42
N HIS A 147 11.17 -6.59 8.41
CA HIS A 147 11.79 -7.60 9.28
C HIS A 147 11.43 -7.53 10.77
N ILE A 148 10.65 -6.54 11.21
CA ILE A 148 10.21 -6.41 12.60
C ILE A 148 8.86 -7.09 12.78
N ARG A 149 8.77 -8.00 13.73
CA ARG A 149 7.51 -8.68 14.06
C ARG A 149 6.52 -7.73 14.75
N LEU A 150 5.27 -7.71 14.29
CA LEU A 150 4.26 -6.78 14.79
C LEU A 150 3.68 -7.16 16.17
N ALA A 151 3.49 -8.45 16.41
CA ALA A 151 2.94 -9.01 17.65
C ALA A 151 3.45 -10.44 17.90
N THR A 152 3.21 -10.96 19.10
CA THR A 152 3.47 -12.37 19.43
C THR A 152 2.49 -13.31 18.68
N ALA A 153 2.76 -14.61 18.67
CA ALA A 153 1.94 -15.56 17.91
C ALA A 153 0.54 -15.65 18.51
N ASN A 154 -0.47 -15.65 17.64
CA ASN A 154 -1.89 -15.65 18.02
C ASN A 154 -2.33 -14.42 18.84
N ALA A 155 -1.52 -13.36 18.87
CA ALA A 155 -1.86 -12.08 19.48
C ALA A 155 -2.13 -11.02 18.42
N GLU A 156 -3.02 -10.10 18.74
CA GLU A 156 -3.37 -8.99 17.86
C GLU A 156 -2.34 -7.86 18.02
N SER A 157 -1.92 -7.26 16.92
CA SER A 157 -1.03 -6.10 16.98
C SER A 157 -1.82 -4.79 17.13
N ARG A 158 -1.14 -3.73 17.56
CA ARG A 158 -1.60 -2.37 17.29
C ARG A 158 -1.54 -2.08 15.77
N PRO A 159 -2.21 -1.03 15.27
CA PRO A 159 -1.97 -0.50 13.93
C PRO A 159 -0.52 -0.02 13.75
N PHE A 160 0.08 -0.34 12.62
CA PHE A 160 1.39 0.16 12.19
C PHE A 160 1.23 0.96 10.90
N PRO A 161 1.78 2.18 10.80
CA PRO A 161 1.72 2.95 9.57
C PRO A 161 2.51 2.25 8.46
N LEU A 162 1.94 2.22 7.26
CA LEU A 162 2.56 1.71 6.04
C LEU A 162 2.99 2.87 5.14
N LYS A 163 4.15 2.73 4.52
CA LYS A 163 4.72 3.68 3.58
C LYS A 163 5.05 3.01 2.25
N ASP A 164 5.22 3.83 1.21
CA ASP A 164 5.74 3.35 -0.07
C ASP A 164 7.12 2.70 0.11
N GLY A 165 7.29 1.51 -0.47
CA GLY A 165 8.51 0.72 -0.40
C GLY A 165 8.62 -0.21 0.82
N ASP A 166 7.69 -0.15 1.78
CA ASP A 166 7.71 -1.05 2.94
C ASP A 166 7.53 -2.52 2.54
N ILE A 167 8.20 -3.40 3.29
CA ILE A 167 8.13 -4.85 3.06
C ILE A 167 7.30 -5.52 4.15
N ILE A 168 6.18 -6.10 3.75
CA ILE A 168 5.33 -6.93 4.60
C ILE A 168 5.71 -8.40 4.39
N GLN A 169 5.93 -9.14 5.47
CA GLN A 169 6.06 -10.59 5.42
C GLN A 169 4.94 -11.25 6.24
N LEU A 170 4.26 -12.21 5.61
CA LEU A 170 3.21 -13.02 6.22
C LEU A 170 3.73 -14.43 6.47
N GLY A 171 3.76 -14.80 7.74
CA GLY A 171 4.25 -16.09 8.21
C GLY A 171 5.77 -16.26 8.08
N ILE A 172 6.21 -17.45 8.50
CA ILE A 172 7.59 -17.91 8.42
C ILE A 172 7.60 -19.24 7.65
N ASP A 173 8.68 -19.51 6.91
CA ASP A 173 8.81 -20.79 6.20
C ASP A 173 8.72 -21.97 7.17
N TYR A 174 7.95 -23.00 6.80
CA TYR A 174 7.88 -24.23 7.59
C TYR A 174 9.17 -25.05 7.42
N GLN A 175 9.80 -25.43 8.53
CA GLN A 175 11.00 -26.27 8.51
C GLN A 175 10.69 -27.64 7.91
N GLY A 176 11.45 -28.03 6.88
CA GLY A 176 11.23 -29.29 6.13
C GLY A 176 10.17 -29.22 5.03
N GLY A 177 9.48 -28.08 4.86
CA GLY A 177 8.56 -27.86 3.74
C GLY A 177 9.31 -27.46 2.47
N GLN A 178 9.43 -28.37 1.50
CA GLN A 178 10.03 -28.04 0.20
C GLN A 178 9.04 -27.40 -0.78
N GLN A 179 7.74 -27.70 -0.61
CA GLN A 179 6.68 -27.19 -1.48
C GLN A 179 6.40 -25.71 -1.21
N GLU A 180 6.01 -24.99 -2.26
CA GLU A 180 5.78 -23.54 -2.19
C GLU A 180 4.67 -23.14 -1.22
N ILE A 181 3.67 -24.00 -1.03
CA ILE A 181 2.58 -23.79 -0.08
C ILE A 181 3.05 -23.68 1.37
N TYR A 182 4.31 -24.00 1.68
CA TYR A 182 4.90 -23.88 3.03
C TYR A 182 5.85 -22.68 3.18
N ARG A 183 5.95 -21.84 2.15
CA ARG A 183 6.79 -20.63 2.12
C ARG A 183 6.03 -19.42 2.62
N CYS A 184 6.72 -18.50 3.28
CA CYS A 184 6.19 -17.18 3.63
C CYS A 184 5.82 -16.36 2.38
N VAL A 185 4.95 -15.37 2.56
CA VAL A 185 4.64 -14.39 1.50
C VAL A 185 5.37 -13.10 1.84
N LYS A 186 6.16 -12.57 0.90
CA LYS A 186 6.84 -11.27 1.05
C LYS A 186 6.31 -10.29 0.01
N ILE A 187 5.86 -9.14 0.48
CA ILE A 187 5.10 -8.15 -0.28
C ILE A 187 5.83 -6.83 -0.15
N LYS A 188 6.18 -6.21 -1.28
CA LYS A 188 6.56 -4.80 -1.32
C LYS A 188 5.31 -3.96 -1.55
N VAL A 189 5.13 -2.96 -0.70
CA VAL A 189 4.01 -2.02 -0.75
C VAL A 189 4.37 -0.87 -1.70
N GLU A 190 3.47 -0.57 -2.63
CA GLU A 190 3.56 0.57 -3.54
C GLU A 190 2.33 1.47 -3.34
N ILE A 191 2.54 2.69 -2.85
CA ILE A 191 1.50 3.68 -2.56
C ILE A 191 1.79 4.94 -3.38
N ALA A 192 0.75 5.57 -3.93
CA ALA A 192 0.85 6.84 -4.68
C ALA A 192 1.82 6.78 -5.89
N ARG A 193 1.97 5.62 -6.53
CA ARG A 193 2.79 5.41 -7.74
C ARG A 193 1.98 5.44 -9.05
N ASP A 194 0.75 5.94 -9.02
CA ASP A 194 -0.12 5.96 -10.21
C ASP A 194 0.51 6.73 -11.38
N TRP A 195 1.29 7.78 -11.11
CA TRP A 195 2.04 8.54 -12.11
C TRP A 195 3.12 7.72 -12.84
N GLN A 196 3.62 6.63 -12.25
CA GLN A 196 4.60 5.73 -12.89
C GLN A 196 3.94 4.71 -13.80
N THR A 197 2.65 4.42 -13.58
CA THR A 197 1.94 3.32 -14.26
C THR A 197 1.31 3.80 -15.58
N LEU A 198 1.07 5.10 -15.73
CA LEU A 198 0.65 5.70 -17.00
C LEU A 198 1.86 6.00 -17.88
N GLY A 199 1.70 5.80 -19.20
CA GLY A 199 2.71 6.19 -20.19
C GLY A 199 3.12 7.65 -20.00
N ASN A 200 4.39 7.88 -19.67
CA ASN A 200 4.93 9.20 -19.41
C ASN A 200 5.87 9.64 -20.55
N ALA A 201 6.26 10.92 -20.54
CA ALA A 201 7.15 11.47 -21.55
C ALA A 201 8.49 10.71 -21.63
N PHE A 202 8.96 10.13 -20.52
CA PHE A 202 10.16 9.29 -20.48
C PHE A 202 9.97 8.02 -21.31
N ASN A 203 8.89 7.26 -21.08
CA ASN A 203 8.58 6.04 -21.84
C ASN A 203 8.38 6.34 -23.33
N ALA A 204 7.68 7.44 -23.65
CA ALA A 204 7.47 7.86 -25.04
C ALA A 204 8.80 8.22 -25.73
N ASN A 205 9.69 8.94 -25.04
CA ASN A 205 11.01 9.29 -25.56
C ASN A 205 11.93 8.06 -25.68
N ALA A 206 11.87 7.13 -24.73
CA ALA A 206 12.64 5.89 -24.78
C ALA A 206 12.24 5.01 -25.98
N LEU A 207 10.94 4.86 -26.24
CA LEU A 207 10.45 4.17 -27.43
C LEU A 207 10.92 4.87 -28.72
N ARG A 208 10.83 6.21 -28.76
CA ARG A 208 11.28 7.00 -29.91
C ARG A 208 12.79 6.84 -30.18
N ARG A 209 13.61 6.74 -29.13
CA ARG A 209 15.05 6.42 -29.23
C ARG A 209 15.29 5.02 -29.78
N LEU A 210 14.55 4.02 -29.32
CA LEU A 210 14.66 2.64 -29.82
C LEU A 210 14.27 2.54 -31.31
N GLN A 211 13.21 3.26 -31.73
CA GLN A 211 12.81 3.33 -33.13
C GLN A 211 13.88 3.97 -34.02
N ALA A 212 14.55 5.03 -33.53
CA ALA A 212 15.65 5.66 -34.27
C ALA A 212 16.84 4.72 -34.49
N VAL A 213 17.11 3.81 -33.55
CA VAL A 213 18.15 2.77 -33.70
C VAL A 213 17.74 1.73 -34.74
N GLY A 214 16.47 1.29 -34.72
CA GLY A 214 15.97 0.24 -35.61
C GLY A 214 15.72 0.65 -37.07
N VAL A 215 15.60 1.94 -37.38
CA VAL A 215 15.27 2.47 -38.73
C VAL A 215 16.49 3.16 -39.37
N SER A 216 17.71 2.74 -39.05
CA SER A 216 18.92 3.23 -39.72
C SER A 216 19.03 2.70 -41.17
N ASN A 217 18.17 3.21 -42.05
CA ASN A 217 18.35 3.15 -43.50
C ASN A 217 19.51 4.08 -43.87
N GLY A 218 20.73 3.52 -43.95
CA GLY A 218 21.78 3.86 -44.92
C GLY A 218 22.13 5.33 -45.23
N GLY A 219 21.84 6.30 -44.38
CA GLY A 219 22.12 7.72 -44.63
C GLY A 219 23.19 8.28 -43.70
N HIS A 220 24.42 8.37 -44.18
CA HIS A 220 25.48 9.14 -43.53
C HIS A 220 25.04 10.60 -43.35
N LYS A 221 24.75 10.98 -42.10
CA LYS A 221 24.96 12.34 -41.61
C LYS A 221 25.66 12.22 -40.26
N GLU A 222 27.00 12.32 -40.32
CA GLU A 222 27.80 12.73 -39.18
C GLU A 222 27.34 14.14 -38.80
N ASP A 223 26.52 14.24 -37.75
CA ASP A 223 26.42 15.44 -36.92
C ASP A 223 25.74 15.04 -35.60
N THR A 224 26.50 15.05 -34.50
CA THR A 224 26.01 15.06 -33.10
C THR A 224 25.34 13.80 -32.51
N ALA A 225 25.70 12.58 -32.95
CA ALA A 225 25.19 11.32 -32.36
C ALA A 225 25.97 10.80 -31.13
N ALA A 226 26.84 11.60 -30.53
CA ALA A 226 27.80 11.16 -29.52
C ALA A 226 27.27 11.06 -28.07
N ASN A 227 25.96 11.21 -27.82
CA ASN A 227 25.48 11.36 -26.44
C ASN A 227 24.13 10.70 -26.10
N ALA A 228 23.76 9.62 -26.80
CA ALA A 228 22.47 8.94 -26.58
C ALA A 228 22.56 7.50 -26.02
N THR A 229 23.76 7.01 -25.70
CA THR A 229 23.92 5.69 -25.07
C THR A 229 23.76 5.81 -23.56
N GLN A 230 22.67 5.29 -23.01
CA GLN A 230 22.51 5.17 -21.56
C GLN A 230 23.57 4.18 -21.03
N ASP A 231 24.21 4.49 -19.91
CA ASP A 231 25.12 3.55 -19.25
C ASP A 231 24.32 2.41 -18.60
N CYS A 232 24.80 1.18 -18.75
CA CYS A 232 24.23 0.04 -18.05
C CYS A 232 24.56 0.17 -16.56
N CYS A 233 23.56 0.42 -15.70
CA CYS A 233 23.81 0.68 -14.28
C CYS A 233 24.33 -0.52 -13.47
N ILE A 234 24.46 -1.69 -14.10
CA ILE A 234 25.02 -2.90 -13.49
C ILE A 234 26.54 -2.94 -13.64
N CYS A 235 27.04 -2.66 -14.85
CA CYS A 235 28.47 -2.72 -15.15
C CYS A 235 29.12 -1.34 -15.35
N LEU A 236 28.31 -0.27 -15.36
CA LEU A 236 28.69 1.12 -15.54
C LEU A 236 29.37 1.41 -16.90
N PHE A 237 29.16 0.55 -17.89
CA PHE A 237 29.65 0.75 -19.25
C PHE A 237 28.53 1.22 -20.19
N PRO A 238 28.88 1.99 -21.24
CA PRO A 238 27.91 2.41 -22.25
C PRO A 238 27.22 1.23 -22.93
N VAL A 239 25.92 1.39 -23.18
CA VAL A 239 25.15 0.49 -24.03
C VAL A 239 25.36 0.88 -25.50
N THR A 240 26.10 0.07 -26.26
CA THR A 240 26.50 0.38 -27.66
C THR A 240 25.84 -0.55 -28.69
N VAL A 241 26.03 -0.25 -29.98
CA VAL A 241 25.53 -1.07 -31.10
C VAL A 241 26.18 -2.46 -31.13
N CYS A 242 25.53 -3.42 -31.79
CA CYS A 242 25.99 -4.82 -31.89
C CYS A 242 26.10 -5.56 -30.54
N GLN A 243 25.40 -5.09 -29.51
CA GLN A 243 25.28 -5.76 -28.21
C GLN A 243 23.84 -6.25 -27.99
N ALA A 244 23.68 -7.40 -27.34
CA ALA A 244 22.36 -7.86 -26.91
C ALA A 244 21.87 -7.03 -25.72
N LEU A 245 20.68 -6.45 -25.83
CA LEU A 245 20.10 -5.56 -24.83
C LEU A 245 18.83 -6.16 -24.23
N PHE A 246 18.60 -5.85 -22.96
CA PHE A 246 17.31 -6.00 -22.32
C PHE A 246 16.74 -4.60 -22.06
N VAL A 247 15.56 -4.32 -22.61
CA VAL A 247 14.80 -3.10 -22.32
C VAL A 247 13.66 -3.48 -21.40
N ALA A 248 13.69 -2.95 -20.17
CA ALA A 248 12.68 -3.22 -19.17
C ALA A 248 11.33 -2.52 -19.48
N PRO A 249 10.20 -2.98 -18.91
CA PRO A 249 8.91 -2.28 -19.04
C PRO A 249 8.90 -0.85 -18.50
N CYS A 250 9.82 -0.52 -17.59
CA CYS A 250 10.07 0.85 -17.12
C CYS A 250 10.97 1.68 -18.06
N SER A 251 11.25 1.18 -19.27
CA SER A 251 12.08 1.79 -20.32
C SER A 251 13.57 1.93 -20.02
N HIS A 252 14.07 1.39 -18.90
CA HIS A 252 15.51 1.31 -18.65
C HIS A 252 16.16 0.19 -19.46
N ALA A 253 17.33 0.47 -20.02
CA ALA A 253 18.09 -0.46 -20.86
C ALA A 253 19.33 -0.98 -20.15
N PHE A 254 19.63 -2.25 -20.35
CA PHE A 254 20.77 -2.95 -19.75
C PHE A 254 21.40 -3.88 -20.78
N HIS A 255 22.68 -4.20 -20.65
CA HIS A 255 23.25 -5.33 -21.38
C HIS A 255 22.54 -6.61 -20.95
N TYR A 256 22.12 -7.44 -21.92
CA TYR A 256 21.47 -8.72 -21.62
C TYR A 256 22.35 -9.60 -20.73
N LYS A 257 23.67 -9.64 -20.97
CA LYS A 257 24.63 -10.36 -20.12
C LYS A 257 24.59 -9.93 -18.65
N CYS A 258 24.48 -8.62 -18.40
CA CYS A 258 24.44 -8.05 -17.05
C CYS A 258 23.11 -8.35 -16.35
N MET A 259 22.00 -8.31 -17.10
CA MET A 259 20.66 -8.50 -16.55
C MET A 259 20.27 -9.98 -16.38
N ARG A 260 20.84 -10.86 -17.20
CA ARG A 260 20.47 -12.29 -17.30
C ARG A 260 20.40 -13.02 -15.95
N PRO A 261 21.33 -12.87 -14.99
CA PRO A 261 21.22 -13.57 -13.71
C PRO A 261 19.92 -13.24 -12.98
N MET A 262 19.52 -11.96 -12.95
CA MET A 262 18.31 -11.51 -12.26
C MET A 262 17.03 -11.99 -12.97
N LEU A 263 17.02 -11.98 -14.31
CA LEU A 263 15.89 -12.49 -15.09
C LEU A 263 15.67 -13.98 -14.82
N LEU A 264 16.75 -14.77 -14.80
CA LEU A 264 16.66 -16.22 -14.60
C LEU A 264 16.31 -16.59 -13.15
N SER A 265 16.76 -15.81 -12.16
CA SER A 265 16.48 -16.12 -10.75
C SER A 265 15.05 -15.81 -10.32
N HIS A 266 14.35 -14.90 -11.01
CA HIS A 266 13.06 -14.39 -10.56
C HIS A 266 11.92 -14.53 -11.56
N HIS A 267 12.18 -15.13 -12.74
CA HIS A 267 11.17 -15.35 -13.78
C HIS A 267 9.87 -15.94 -13.21
N PRO A 268 8.70 -15.39 -13.56
CA PRO A 268 8.47 -14.30 -14.52
C PRO A 268 8.57 -12.89 -13.91
N GLY A 269 8.75 -12.78 -12.60
CA GLY A 269 8.94 -11.51 -11.91
C GLY A 269 10.25 -10.82 -12.26
N PHE A 270 10.17 -9.53 -12.54
CA PHE A 270 11.32 -8.65 -12.78
C PHE A 270 11.23 -7.41 -11.90
N GLN A 271 12.34 -7.07 -11.24
CA GLN A 271 12.50 -5.81 -10.54
C GLN A 271 13.66 -5.02 -11.14
N CYS A 272 13.37 -3.83 -11.66
CA CYS A 272 14.38 -2.99 -12.28
C CYS A 272 15.47 -2.59 -11.27
N PRO A 273 16.76 -2.86 -11.52
CA PRO A 273 17.82 -2.46 -10.61
C PRO A 273 17.96 -0.94 -10.47
N LEU A 274 17.54 -0.18 -11.49
CA LEU A 274 17.66 1.27 -11.48
C LEU A 274 16.51 1.95 -10.71
N CYS A 275 15.26 1.69 -11.11
CA CYS A 275 14.08 2.38 -10.56
C CYS A 275 13.26 1.55 -9.58
N ARG A 276 13.63 0.27 -9.36
CA ARG A 276 12.98 -0.68 -8.44
C ARG A 276 11.51 -0.99 -8.76
N THR A 277 11.04 -0.63 -9.95
CA THR A 277 9.71 -0.99 -10.45
C THR A 277 9.65 -2.48 -10.69
N PHE A 278 8.60 -3.12 -10.16
CA PHE A 278 8.27 -4.51 -10.44
C PHE A 278 7.44 -4.61 -11.73
N ALA A 279 7.73 -5.60 -12.56
CA ALA A 279 6.91 -6.01 -13.68
C ALA A 279 6.84 -7.55 -13.74
N ASP A 280 5.70 -8.06 -14.16
CA ASP A 280 5.57 -9.42 -14.65
C ASP A 280 5.97 -9.43 -16.14
N LEU A 281 6.73 -10.43 -16.58
CA LEU A 281 7.27 -10.51 -17.94
C LEU A 281 6.51 -11.50 -18.85
N GLU A 282 5.51 -12.22 -18.32
CA GLU A 282 4.62 -13.10 -19.09
C GLU A 282 3.27 -12.44 -19.44
#